data_AF-A0ABD4Z9H0-F1
#
_entry.id   AF-A0ABD4Z9H0-F1
#
_cell.length_a   1.000
_cell.length_b   1.000
_cell.length_c   1.000
_cell.angle_alpha   90.00
_cell.angle_beta   90.00
_cell.angle_gamma   90.00
#
_symmetry.space_group_name_H-M   'P 1'
#
loop_
_entity.id
_entity.type
_entity.pdbx_description
1 polymer ?
#
loop_
_entity_poly.entity_id
_entity_poly.type
_entity_poly.pdbx_seq_one_letter_code
_entity_poly.pdbx_strand_id
1 'polypeptide(L)'
;MPQHLISIKKHEKGFVINFVEFLDSKRSHGVQIRFLSSNTVEIYGFGDGFPSPLNMFQSNGFWHWATVRYDNVEKILKSNISCEDIAYHLYTIASLCKDPVVTNFIQKFVRSYSMHGRVHCINMQIT
;
A
#
# COMPACT_ATOMS: atom_id res chain seq x y z
N MET A 1 -9.84 12.42 -15.09
CA MET A 1 -8.53 12.34 -14.39
C MET A 1 -8.53 11.08 -13.53
N PRO A 2 -7.38 10.39 -13.39
CA PRO A 2 -7.30 9.22 -12.52
C PRO A 2 -7.71 9.57 -11.10
N GLN A 3 -8.44 8.68 -10.42
CA GLN A 3 -8.78 8.83 -9.00
C GLN A 3 -7.85 7.98 -8.15
N HIS A 4 -7.33 8.54 -7.06
CA HIS A 4 -6.40 7.86 -6.16
C HIS A 4 -7.09 7.56 -4.83
N LEU A 5 -7.01 6.31 -4.38
CA LEU A 5 -7.56 5.85 -3.10
C LEU A 5 -6.48 5.17 -2.26
N ILE A 6 -6.51 5.48 -0.96
CA ILE A 6 -5.72 4.76 0.05
C ILE A 6 -6.70 4.13 1.02
N SER A 7 -6.51 2.85 1.32
CA SER A 7 -7.29 2.16 2.36
C SER A 7 -6.36 1.39 3.29
N ILE A 8 -6.68 1.44 4.59
CA ILE A 8 -5.94 0.74 5.64
C ILE A 8 -6.94 -0.17 6.35
N LYS A 9 -6.65 -1.47 6.38
CA LYS A 9 -7.50 -2.49 7.04
C LYS A 9 -6.68 -3.22 8.08
N LYS A 10 -7.07 -3.12 9.35
CA LYS A 10 -6.45 -3.85 10.46
C LYS A 10 -7.17 -5.20 10.65
N HIS A 11 -6.40 -6.25 10.88
CA HIS A 11 -6.88 -7.59 11.21
C HIS A 11 -6.12 -8.10 12.44
N GLU A 12 -6.62 -9.13 13.11
CA GLU A 12 -6.00 -9.65 14.35
C GLU A 12 -4.50 -10.00 14.21
N LYS A 13 -4.07 -10.38 13.00
CA LYS A 13 -2.69 -10.82 12.69
C LYS A 13 -1.82 -9.77 12.00
N GLY A 14 -2.34 -8.57 11.75
CA GLY A 14 -1.63 -7.59 10.92
C GLY A 14 -2.47 -6.41 10.45
N PHE A 15 -1.99 -5.70 9.43
CA PHE A 15 -2.84 -4.79 8.66
C PHE A 15 -2.40 -4.76 7.20
N VAL A 16 -3.30 -4.30 6.35
CA VAL A 16 -3.14 -4.20 4.92
C VAL A 16 -3.34 -2.76 4.50
N ILE A 17 -2.40 -2.22 3.74
CA ILE A 17 -2.54 -0.91 3.09
C ILE A 17 -2.69 -1.13 1.59
N ASN A 18 -3.73 -0.56 0.98
CA ASN A 18 -3.89 -0.56 -0.47
C ASN A 18 -3.75 0.86 -1.02
N PHE A 19 -2.97 0.98 -2.08
CA PHE A 19 -2.86 2.16 -2.93
C PHE A 19 -3.53 1.81 -4.25
N VAL A 20 -4.60 2.52 -4.62
CA VAL A 20 -5.38 2.22 -5.82
C VAL A 20 -5.44 3.46 -6.70
N GLU A 21 -5.14 3.29 -7.98
CA GLU A 21 -5.38 4.28 -9.01
C GLU A 21 -6.47 3.74 -9.95
N PHE A 22 -7.59 4.46 -10.02
CA PHE A 22 -8.68 4.21 -10.97
C PHE A 22 -8.43 5.02 -12.23
N LEU A 23 -8.29 4.36 -13.37
CA LEU A 23 -8.20 5.01 -14.67
C LEU A 23 -9.59 5.45 -15.16
N ASP A 24 -10.61 4.65 -14.87
CA ASP A 24 -12.03 4.91 -15.07
C ASP A 24 -12.89 4.00 -14.16
N SER A 25 -14.20 3.94 -14.40
CA SER A 25 -15.15 3.16 -13.60
C SER A 25 -14.98 1.64 -13.70
N LYS A 26 -14.17 1.13 -14.63
CA LYS A 26 -13.98 -0.31 -14.89
C LYS A 26 -12.52 -0.75 -14.83
N ARG A 27 -11.57 0.19 -14.77
CA ARG A 27 -10.13 -0.10 -14.83
C ARG A 27 -9.42 0.49 -13.63
N SER A 28 -8.76 -0.36 -12.86
CA SER A 28 -7.96 0.04 -11.71
C SER A 28 -6.71 -0.82 -11.54
N HIS A 29 -5.70 -0.25 -10.91
CA HIS A 29 -4.50 -0.98 -10.52
C HIS A 29 -3.94 -0.41 -9.24
N GLY A 30 -3.06 -1.16 -8.60
CA GLY A 30 -2.56 -0.73 -7.32
C GLY A 30 -1.48 -1.58 -6.72
N VAL A 31 -1.06 -1.15 -5.54
CA VAL A 31 -0.13 -1.86 -4.67
C VAL A 31 -0.82 -2.15 -3.35
N GLN A 32 -0.70 -3.39 -2.90
CA GLN A 32 -1.12 -3.83 -1.59
C GLN A 32 0.11 -4.18 -0.76
N ILE A 33 0.21 -3.59 0.43
CA ILE A 33 1.27 -3.83 1.40
C ILE A 33 0.65 -4.55 2.60
N ARG A 34 1.11 -5.77 2.88
CA ARG A 34 0.63 -6.59 4.00
C ARG A 34 1.69 -6.65 5.08
N PHE A 35 1.34 -6.21 6.27
CA PHE A 35 2.17 -6.32 7.45
C PHE A 35 1.81 -7.63 8.15
N LEU A 36 2.75 -8.57 8.19
CA LEU A 36 2.59 -9.87 8.83
C LEU A 36 3.25 -9.86 10.20
N SER A 37 2.69 -10.63 11.14
CA SER A 37 3.40 -11.02 12.37
C SER A 37 4.77 -11.60 12.01
N SER A 38 5.84 -11.27 12.76
CA SER A 38 7.27 -11.60 12.51
C SER A 38 8.11 -10.59 11.73
N ASN A 39 7.79 -9.29 11.79
CA ASN A 39 8.59 -8.25 11.12
C ASN A 39 8.73 -8.45 9.60
N THR A 40 7.71 -9.06 9.00
CA THR A 40 7.67 -9.35 7.57
C THR A 40 6.61 -8.48 6.90
N VAL A 41 6.97 -7.89 5.77
CA VAL A 41 6.06 -7.13 4.93
C VAL A 41 6.05 -7.71 3.54
N GLU A 42 4.87 -8.07 3.06
CA GLU A 42 4.67 -8.53 1.68
C GLU A 42 4.09 -7.41 0.83
N ILE A 43 4.55 -7.32 -0.41
CA ILE A 43 4.15 -6.31 -1.36
C ILE A 43 3.59 -7.02 -2.58
N TYR A 44 2.35 -6.69 -2.92
CA TYR A 44 1.65 -7.21 -4.09
C TYR A 44 1.26 -6.06 -5.00
N GLY A 45 1.32 -6.29 -6.29
CA GLY A 45 0.69 -5.45 -7.29
C GLY A 45 -0.61 -6.11 -7.75
N PHE A 46 -1.58 -5.32 -8.16
CA PHE A 46 -2.84 -5.86 -8.68
C PHE A 46 -3.39 -4.98 -9.79
N GLY A 47 -4.25 -5.56 -10.60
CA GLY A 47 -4.92 -4.90 -11.71
C GLY A 47 -6.32 -5.48 -11.92
N ASP A 48 -7.23 -4.65 -12.37
CA ASP A 48 -8.59 -4.99 -12.77
C ASP A 48 -8.95 -4.22 -14.05
N GLY A 49 -9.43 -4.93 -15.05
CA GLY A 49 -9.86 -4.41 -16.34
C GLY A 49 -8.73 -4.01 -17.30
N PHE A 50 -7.45 -4.12 -16.93
CA PHE A 50 -6.33 -3.85 -17.85
C PHE A 50 -4.97 -4.39 -17.37
N PRO A 51 -4.08 -4.80 -18.29
CA PRO A 51 -2.69 -5.11 -17.96
C PRO A 51 -1.95 -3.84 -17.52
N SER A 52 -1.31 -3.89 -16.35
CA SER A 52 -0.49 -2.79 -15.85
C SER A 52 0.92 -3.28 -15.51
N PRO A 53 1.90 -2.36 -15.43
CA PRO A 53 3.23 -2.70 -14.92
C PRO A 53 3.19 -3.31 -13.51
N LEU A 54 2.18 -3.01 -12.69
CA LEU A 54 2.03 -3.55 -11.33
C LEU A 54 1.52 -4.99 -11.30
N ASN A 55 0.75 -5.42 -12.31
CA ASN A 55 0.12 -6.75 -12.35
C ASN A 55 0.71 -7.66 -13.45
N MET A 56 1.95 -7.40 -13.88
CA MET A 56 2.74 -8.22 -14.81
C MET A 56 1.92 -8.94 -15.90
N PHE A 57 1.32 -8.15 -16.79
CA PHE A 57 0.58 -8.58 -17.99
C PHE A 57 -0.79 -9.23 -17.76
N GLN A 58 -1.24 -9.40 -16.52
CA GLN A 58 -2.59 -9.88 -16.23
C GLN A 58 -3.57 -8.71 -16.19
N SER A 59 -4.68 -8.83 -16.92
CA SER A 59 -5.73 -7.81 -16.90
C SER A 59 -6.48 -7.76 -15.58
N ASN A 60 -6.65 -8.93 -14.94
CA ASN A 60 -7.32 -9.12 -13.66
C ASN A 60 -6.49 -10.07 -12.79
N GLY A 61 -5.90 -9.59 -11.70
CA GLY A 61 -5.08 -10.45 -10.84
C GLY A 61 -4.32 -9.74 -9.74
N PHE A 62 -3.62 -10.56 -8.95
CA PHE A 62 -2.64 -10.13 -7.95
C PHE A 62 -1.30 -10.79 -8.27
N TRP A 63 -0.23 -10.01 -8.18
CA TRP A 63 1.14 -10.44 -8.39
C TRP A 63 1.97 -10.15 -7.15
N HIS A 64 2.67 -11.16 -6.62
CA HIS A 64 3.61 -10.96 -5.52
C HIS A 64 4.90 -10.33 -6.05
N TRP A 65 5.24 -9.15 -5.54
CA TRP A 65 6.43 -8.41 -5.95
C TRP A 65 7.64 -8.70 -5.07
N ALA A 66 7.45 -8.59 -3.76
CA ALA A 66 8.53 -8.69 -2.81
C ALA A 66 8.04 -9.08 -1.42
N THR A 67 8.94 -9.71 -0.68
CA THR A 67 8.85 -9.88 0.76
C THR A 67 10.06 -9.20 1.38
N VAL A 68 9.83 -8.24 2.27
CA VAL A 68 10.90 -7.47 2.92
C VAL A 68 10.80 -7.64 4.43
N ARG A 69 11.96 -7.60 5.09
CA ARG A 69 12.03 -7.56 6.55
C ARG A 69 11.96 -6.11 7.03
N TYR A 70 11.12 -5.87 8.02
CA TYR A 70 10.91 -4.56 8.60
C TYR A 70 10.73 -4.66 10.12
N ASP A 71 11.77 -4.30 10.88
CA ASP A 71 11.80 -4.57 12.33
C ASP A 71 10.82 -3.71 13.15
N ASN A 72 10.22 -2.68 12.53
CA ASN A 72 9.23 -1.82 13.18
C ASN A 72 7.79 -2.34 13.08
N VAL A 73 7.53 -3.47 12.40
CA VAL A 73 6.14 -3.99 12.21
C VAL A 73 5.44 -4.18 13.55
N GLU A 74 6.08 -4.82 14.53
CA GLU A 74 5.44 -5.03 15.84
C GLU A 74 5.09 -3.72 16.55
N LYS A 75 6.00 -2.74 16.49
CA LYS A 75 5.78 -1.41 17.07
C LYS A 75 4.53 -0.78 16.44
N ILE A 76 4.43 -0.87 15.13
CA ILE A 76 3.31 -0.34 14.34
C ILE A 76 2.00 -1.06 14.67
N LEU A 77 2.01 -2.39 14.80
CA LEU A 77 0.79 -3.16 15.11
C LEU A 77 0.21 -2.82 16.50
N LYS A 78 1.08 -2.50 17.45
CA LYS A 78 0.75 -2.25 18.87
C LYS A 78 0.44 -0.79 19.17
N SER A 79 0.80 0.17 18.32
CA SER A 79 0.62 1.60 18.59
C SER A 79 -0.60 2.22 17.89
N ASN A 80 -1.11 3.31 18.48
CA ASN A 80 -2.02 4.24 17.81
C ASN A 80 -1.18 5.18 16.93
N ILE A 81 -0.87 4.75 15.71
CA ILE A 81 0.01 5.49 14.81
C ILE A 81 -0.75 6.62 14.11
N SER A 82 -0.12 7.79 14.03
CA SER A 82 -0.64 8.90 13.23
C SER A 82 -0.46 8.64 11.73
N CYS A 83 -1.24 9.31 10.87
CA CYS A 83 -1.10 9.15 9.42
C CYS A 83 0.30 9.59 8.90
N GLU A 84 0.95 10.55 9.57
CA GLU A 84 2.31 11.01 9.23
C GLU A 84 3.37 9.94 9.51
N ASP A 85 3.26 9.27 10.66
CA ASP A 85 4.15 8.16 11.02
C ASP A 85 3.99 6.98 10.04
N ILE A 86 2.76 6.68 9.60
CA ILE A 86 2.51 5.64 8.57
C ILE A 86 3.19 5.99 7.25
N ALA A 87 3.17 7.25 6.83
CA ALA A 87 3.82 7.70 5.60
C ALA A 87 5.34 7.44 5.61
N TYR A 88 6.00 7.68 6.75
CA TYR A 88 7.42 7.37 6.93
C TYR A 88 7.71 5.87 6.81
N HIS A 89 6.88 5.04 7.45
CA HIS A 89 7.01 3.58 7.38
C HIS A 89 6.83 3.06 5.94
N LEU A 90 5.84 3.58 5.22
CA LEU A 90 5.58 3.25 3.82
C LEU A 90 6.74 3.63 2.89
N TYR A 91 7.33 4.81 3.07
CA TYR A 91 8.49 5.25 2.32
C TYR A 91 9.68 4.30 2.51
N THR A 92 9.90 3.87 3.76
CA THR A 92 10.98 2.94 4.11
C THR A 92 10.76 1.58 3.45
N ILE A 93 9.54 1.03 3.53
CA ILE A 93 9.17 -0.26 2.91
C ILE A 93 9.32 -0.21 1.40
N ALA A 94 8.88 0.88 0.75
CA ALA A 94 9.05 1.07 -0.68
C ALA A 94 10.52 1.04 -1.08
N SER A 95 11.38 1.74 -0.33
CA SER A 95 12.84 1.70 -0.55
C SER A 95 13.44 0.29 -0.40
N LEU A 96 12.96 -0.49 0.58
CA LEU A 96 13.41 -1.87 0.80
C LEU A 96 12.99 -2.83 -0.32
N CYS A 97 11.88 -2.56 -1.01
CA CYS A 97 11.40 -3.35 -2.15
C CYS A 97 12.42 -3.37 -3.30
N LYS A 98 13.23 -2.31 -3.45
CA LYS A 98 14.21 -2.12 -4.54
C LYS A 98 13.64 -2.18 -5.96
N ASP A 99 12.33 -2.25 -6.12
CA ASP A 99 11.68 -2.15 -7.43
C ASP A 99 11.27 -0.70 -7.74
N PRO A 100 11.74 -0.10 -8.85
CA PRO A 100 11.46 1.29 -9.18
C PRO A 100 10.00 1.55 -9.58
N VAL A 101 9.30 0.57 -10.16
CA VAL A 101 7.89 0.72 -10.56
C VAL A 101 7.02 0.82 -9.31
N VAL A 102 7.18 -0.13 -8.39
CA VAL A 102 6.47 -0.16 -7.10
C VAL A 102 6.83 1.05 -6.25
N THR A 103 8.12 1.38 -6.16
CA THR A 103 8.60 2.52 -5.36
C THR A 103 8.00 3.83 -5.84
N ASN A 104 8.05 4.09 -7.16
CA ASN A 104 7.48 5.30 -7.73
C ASN A 104 5.97 5.36 -7.54
N PHE A 105 5.27 4.23 -7.66
CA PHE A 105 3.83 4.18 -7.42
C PHE A 105 3.51 4.57 -5.97
N ILE A 106 4.08 3.89 -4.98
CA ILE A 106 3.84 4.19 -3.54
C ILE A 106 4.22 5.64 -3.22
N GLN A 107 5.35 6.14 -3.72
CA GLN A 107 5.81 7.50 -3.43
C GLN A 107 4.85 8.58 -3.92
N LYS A 108 4.14 8.39 -5.04
CA LYS A 108 3.12 9.35 -5.49
C LYS A 108 2.04 9.53 -4.43
N PHE A 109 1.57 8.44 -3.85
CA PHE A 109 0.56 8.46 -2.80
C PHE A 109 1.09 9.04 -1.49
N VAL A 110 2.31 8.67 -1.08
CA VAL A 110 2.94 9.18 0.15
C VAL A 110 3.18 10.69 0.08
N ARG A 111 3.63 11.23 -1.07
CA ARG A 111 3.82 12.68 -1.25
C ARG A 111 2.50 13.45 -1.22
N SER A 112 1.42 12.88 -1.76
CA SER A 112 0.08 13.47 -1.64
C SER A 112 -0.42 13.45 -0.19
N TYR A 113 -0.04 12.45 0.60
CA TYR A 113 -0.35 12.35 2.03
C TYR A 113 0.28 13.50 2.84
N SER A 114 1.56 13.79 2.62
CA SER A 114 2.31 14.80 3.39
C SER A 114 1.88 16.24 3.11
N MET A 115 1.28 16.53 1.95
CA MET A 115 0.89 17.90 1.58
C MET A 115 -0.54 18.28 2.01
N HIS A 116 -1.41 17.31 2.29
CA HIS A 116 -2.83 17.62 2.57
C HIS A 116 -3.33 17.20 3.95
N GLY A 117 -2.51 16.56 4.81
CA GLY A 117 -2.71 16.40 6.26
C GLY A 117 -4.01 15.74 6.77
N ARG A 118 -5.05 15.58 5.94
CA ARG A 118 -6.42 15.22 6.31
C ARG A 118 -7.23 14.74 5.10
N VAL A 119 -6.73 13.81 4.30
CA VAL A 119 -7.58 13.22 3.26
C VAL A 119 -7.29 11.72 3.14
N HIS A 120 -8.21 10.91 3.68
CA HIS A 120 -8.35 9.46 3.46
C HIS A 120 -7.50 8.46 4.27
N CYS A 121 -7.12 8.76 5.52
CA CYS A 121 -7.08 7.67 6.50
C CYS A 121 -8.55 7.30 6.82
N ILE A 122 -9.19 6.50 5.94
CA ILE A 122 -10.55 6.01 6.20
C ILE A 122 -10.49 5.19 7.49
N ASN A 123 -11.34 5.57 8.43
CA ASN A 123 -11.38 5.09 9.79
C ASN A 123 -11.30 3.56 9.85
N MET A 124 -10.39 3.07 10.69
CA MET A 124 -10.18 1.66 10.97
C MET A 124 -11.48 1.04 11.48
N GLN A 125 -12.21 0.30 10.64
CA GLN A 125 -13.19 -0.65 11.15
C GLN A 125 -12.41 -1.87 11.65
N ILE A 126 -12.20 -1.90 12.97
CA ILE A 126 -11.97 -3.13 13.71
C ILE A 126 -13.28 -3.93 13.55
N THR A 127 -13.24 -4.97 12.73
CA THR A 127 -14.30 -5.99 12.70
C THR A 127 -13.91 -7.11 13.65
#